data_AF-A0A0W0FJ83-F1
#
_entry.id   AF-A0A0W0FJ83-F1
#
_cell.length_a   1.000
_cell.length_b   1.000
_cell.length_c   1.000
_cell.angle_alpha   90.00
_cell.angle_beta   90.00
_cell.angle_gamma   90.00
#
_symmetry.space_group_name_H-M   'P 1'
#
loop_
_entity.id
_entity.type
_entity.pdbx_description
1 polymer ?
#
loop_
_entity_poly.entity_id
_entity_poly.type
_entity_poly.pdbx_seq_one_letter_code
_entity_poly.pdbx_strand_id
1 'polypeptide(L)'
;MHQQPVYPNPCTSDPIPTKIRESLNQYQTRTDALAYLRELCMLATKIDVAIKASVYHREILEKLNERICEVIFLLVCTCNDIDCSDPGRRVQCSNYMKHRGADLTRVLKDIETFILTQNGAARMFRYNLYGQYDHTTIHNFISSVYQALSPFSPPPESDITNSARMLATVSLGKPKARDWFAGNRSQSGQPNISFYVYMASSGSPHSQ
;
A
#
# COMPACT_ATOMS: atom_id res chain seq x y z
N MET A 1 32.36 -37.27 -23.19
CA MET A 1 31.06 -36.60 -22.97
C MET A 1 31.15 -35.85 -21.65
N HIS A 2 31.28 -34.52 -21.68
CA HIS A 2 31.33 -33.69 -20.47
C HIS A 2 29.91 -33.16 -20.21
N GLN A 3 29.29 -33.61 -19.11
CA GLN A 3 28.05 -33.03 -18.61
C GLN A 3 28.37 -31.65 -18.02
N GLN A 4 27.76 -30.61 -18.58
CA GLN A 4 27.78 -29.28 -17.97
C GLN A 4 26.97 -29.30 -16.67
N PRO A 5 27.42 -28.64 -15.59
CA PRO A 5 26.61 -28.45 -14.41
C PRO A 5 25.43 -27.53 -14.74
N VAL A 6 24.22 -28.03 -14.49
CA VAL A 6 22.98 -27.24 -14.55
C VAL A 6 23.00 -26.29 -13.36
N TYR A 7 23.30 -25.02 -13.60
CA TYR A 7 23.12 -23.99 -12.58
C TYR A 7 21.61 -23.78 -12.36
N PRO A 8 21.12 -23.75 -11.10
CA PRO A 8 19.75 -23.38 -10.83
C PRO A 8 19.50 -21.92 -11.22
N ASN A 9 18.46 -21.68 -12.03
CA ASN A 9 17.97 -20.35 -12.40
C ASN A 9 17.70 -19.49 -11.15
N PRO A 10 18.30 -18.29 -11.01
CA PRO A 10 18.08 -17.43 -9.85
C PRO A 10 16.85 -16.50 -10.02
N CYS A 11 15.72 -17.04 -10.51
CA CYS A 11 14.51 -16.25 -10.75
C CYS A 11 13.27 -16.93 -10.17
N THR A 12 13.25 -17.13 -8.85
CA THR A 12 11.98 -17.23 -8.12
C THR A 12 11.78 -15.91 -7.41
N SER A 13 11.17 -14.95 -8.10
CA SER A 13 10.60 -13.79 -7.42
C SER A 13 9.66 -14.29 -6.33
N ASP A 14 9.80 -13.75 -5.13
CA ASP A 14 8.88 -14.01 -4.03
C ASP A 14 7.44 -13.84 -4.57
N PRO A 15 6.55 -14.84 -4.44
CA PRO A 15 5.20 -14.74 -4.99
C PRO A 15 4.39 -13.62 -4.33
N ILE A 16 4.83 -13.10 -3.18
CA ILE A 16 4.05 -12.16 -2.38
C ILE A 16 3.96 -10.75 -3.02
N PRO A 17 5.05 -10.07 -3.41
CA PRO A 17 4.96 -8.80 -4.15
C PRO A 17 4.02 -8.85 -5.37
N THR A 18 4.07 -9.94 -6.14
CA THR A 18 3.18 -10.15 -7.29
C THR A 18 1.72 -10.26 -6.86
N LYS A 19 1.43 -11.07 -5.85
CA LYS A 19 0.07 -11.23 -5.29
C LYS A 19 -0.50 -9.92 -4.73
N ILE A 20 0.35 -9.10 -4.08
CA ILE A 20 -0.05 -7.77 -3.60
C ILE A 20 -0.48 -6.89 -4.78
N ARG A 21 0.36 -6.80 -5.83
CA ARG A 21 0.05 -6.01 -7.04
C ARG A 21 -1.24 -6.48 -7.72
N GLU A 22 -1.46 -7.79 -7.83
CA GLU A 22 -2.70 -8.38 -8.35
C GLU A 22 -3.91 -7.98 -7.49
N SER A 23 -3.80 -8.06 -6.16
CA SER A 23 -4.88 -7.65 -5.25
C SER A 23 -5.23 -6.17 -5.40
N LEU A 24 -4.24 -5.29 -5.54
CA LEU A 24 -4.47 -3.85 -5.77
C LEU A 24 -5.18 -3.61 -7.11
N ASN A 25 -4.77 -4.33 -8.16
CA ASN A 25 -5.40 -4.27 -9.48
C ASN A 25 -6.86 -4.76 -9.47
N GLN A 26 -7.19 -5.75 -8.65
CA GLN A 26 -8.58 -6.18 -8.45
C GLN A 26 -9.37 -5.16 -7.64
N TYR A 27 -8.74 -4.54 -6.63
CA TYR A 27 -9.44 -3.59 -5.75
C TYR A 27 -9.86 -2.31 -6.48
N GLN A 28 -9.04 -1.78 -7.41
CA GLN A 28 -9.38 -0.55 -8.14
C GLN A 28 -10.69 -0.65 -8.96
N THR A 29 -11.07 -1.86 -9.40
CA THR A 29 -12.27 -2.08 -10.22
C THR A 29 -13.55 -2.28 -9.38
N ARG A 30 -13.43 -2.45 -8.06
CA ARG A 30 -14.56 -2.66 -7.14
C ARG A 30 -15.44 -1.42 -7.02
N THR A 31 -16.69 -1.47 -7.49
CA THR A 31 -17.62 -0.32 -7.41
C THR A 31 -18.23 -0.13 -6.03
N ASP A 32 -18.20 -1.17 -5.21
CA ASP A 32 -18.68 -1.23 -3.82
C ASP A 32 -17.65 -0.74 -2.80
N ALA A 33 -16.40 -0.54 -3.21
CA ALA A 33 -15.31 -0.09 -2.35
C ALA A 33 -15.28 1.45 -2.17
N LEU A 34 -14.51 1.91 -1.18
CA LEU A 34 -14.26 3.34 -0.94
C LEU A 34 -13.52 3.96 -2.12
N ALA A 35 -14.09 5.02 -2.70
CA ALA A 35 -13.55 5.67 -3.90
C ALA A 35 -12.10 6.16 -3.71
N TYR A 36 -11.76 6.65 -2.52
CA TYR A 36 -10.40 7.06 -2.18
C TYR A 36 -9.39 5.90 -2.24
N LEU A 37 -9.72 4.73 -1.68
CA LEU A 37 -8.83 3.56 -1.73
C LEU A 37 -8.64 3.05 -3.16
N ARG A 38 -9.69 3.12 -3.98
CA ARG A 38 -9.60 2.83 -5.41
C ARG A 38 -8.67 3.82 -6.12
N GLU A 39 -8.77 5.12 -5.80
CA GLU A 39 -7.88 6.16 -6.33
C GLU A 39 -6.41 5.86 -6.02
N LEU A 40 -6.10 5.45 -4.79
CA LEU A 40 -4.76 5.04 -4.39
C LEU A 40 -4.28 3.78 -5.14
N CYS A 41 -5.13 2.76 -5.29
CA CYS A 41 -4.80 1.56 -6.05
C CYS A 41 -4.50 1.89 -7.52
N MET A 42 -5.31 2.74 -8.15
CA MET A 42 -5.06 3.20 -9.53
C MET A 42 -3.72 3.93 -9.66
N LEU A 43 -3.36 4.79 -8.70
CA LEU A 43 -2.07 5.48 -8.69
C LEU A 43 -0.90 4.49 -8.58
N ALA A 44 -0.97 3.51 -7.67
CA ALA A 44 0.05 2.47 -7.57
C ALA A 44 0.20 1.67 -8.87
N THR A 45 -0.91 1.29 -9.52
CA THR A 45 -0.86 0.58 -10.80
C THR A 45 -0.20 1.44 -11.90
N LYS A 46 -0.49 2.74 -11.96
CA LYS A 46 0.16 3.65 -12.93
C LYS A 46 1.66 3.78 -12.67
N ILE A 47 2.06 3.90 -11.40
CA ILE A 47 3.46 3.95 -11.00
C ILE A 47 4.17 2.65 -11.37
N ASP A 48 3.59 1.48 -11.09
CA ASP A 48 4.11 0.17 -11.47
C ASP A 48 4.34 0.06 -12.99
N VAL A 49 3.37 0.50 -13.80
CA VAL A 49 3.49 0.54 -15.27
C VAL A 49 4.61 1.49 -15.71
N ALA A 50 4.69 2.69 -15.12
CA ALA A 50 5.73 3.65 -15.46
C ALA A 50 7.14 3.14 -15.11
N ILE A 51 7.30 2.44 -13.98
CA ILE A 51 8.57 1.84 -13.55
C ILE A 51 8.97 0.67 -14.46
N LYS A 52 8.01 -0.17 -14.85
CA LYS A 52 8.28 -1.27 -15.81
C LYS A 52 8.72 -0.77 -17.18
N ALA A 53 8.28 0.43 -17.56
CA ALA A 53 8.73 1.10 -18.79
C ALA A 53 10.10 1.78 -18.63
N SER A 54 10.63 1.92 -17.42
CA SER A 54 11.94 2.52 -17.16
C SER A 54 13.08 1.61 -17.59
N VAL A 55 14.00 2.15 -18.40
CA VAL A 55 15.21 1.45 -18.86
C VAL A 55 16.34 1.51 -17.82
N TYR A 56 16.32 2.54 -16.95
CA TYR A 56 17.38 2.84 -15.99
C TYR A 56 16.87 2.74 -14.55
N HIS A 57 17.77 2.53 -13.59
CA HIS A 57 17.48 2.48 -12.14
C HIS A 57 16.41 1.46 -11.72
N ARG A 58 16.22 0.41 -12.52
CA ARG A 58 15.15 -0.56 -12.31
C ARG A 58 15.16 -1.17 -10.91
N GLU A 59 16.33 -1.47 -10.35
CA GLU A 59 16.41 -2.06 -9.01
C GLU A 59 15.86 -1.13 -7.90
N ILE A 60 16.30 0.13 -7.86
CA ILE A 60 15.88 1.06 -6.81
C ILE A 60 14.45 1.58 -7.04
N LEU A 61 14.02 1.70 -8.30
CA LEU A 61 12.63 2.00 -8.64
C LEU A 61 11.71 0.83 -8.28
N GLU A 62 12.12 -0.43 -8.49
CA GLU A 62 11.35 -1.59 -8.03
C GLU A 62 11.25 -1.62 -6.50
N LYS A 63 12.30 -1.28 -5.74
CA LYS A 63 12.21 -1.13 -4.28
C LYS A 63 11.21 -0.06 -3.86
N LEU A 64 11.18 1.08 -4.54
CA LEU A 64 10.18 2.13 -4.32
C LEU A 64 8.76 1.60 -4.62
N ASN A 65 8.60 0.90 -5.74
CA ASN A 65 7.33 0.31 -6.16
C ASN A 65 6.81 -0.71 -5.15
N GLU A 66 7.67 -1.63 -4.69
CA GLU A 66 7.34 -2.60 -3.65
C GLU A 66 6.84 -1.90 -2.39
N ARG A 67 7.54 -0.86 -1.92
CA ARG A 67 7.13 -0.12 -0.73
C ARG A 67 5.78 0.56 -0.93
N ILE A 68 5.53 1.21 -2.08
CA ILE A 68 4.24 1.83 -2.40
C ILE A 68 3.12 0.79 -2.39
N CYS A 69 3.33 -0.36 -3.04
CA CYS A 69 2.34 -1.43 -3.10
C CYS A 69 2.03 -2.00 -1.71
N GLU A 70 3.06 -2.29 -0.90
CA GLU A 70 2.89 -2.79 0.47
C GLU A 70 2.08 -1.81 1.32
N VAL A 71 2.42 -0.53 1.26
CA VAL A 71 1.75 0.55 2.00
C VAL A 71 0.27 0.65 1.64
N ILE A 72 -0.04 0.70 0.35
CA ILE A 72 -1.43 0.83 -0.09
C ILE A 72 -2.21 -0.45 0.23
N PHE A 73 -1.56 -1.61 0.11
CA PHE A 73 -2.16 -2.88 0.47
C PHE A 73 -2.50 -2.97 1.96
N LEU A 74 -1.60 -2.54 2.85
CA LEU A 74 -1.88 -2.46 4.29
C LEU A 74 -3.11 -1.57 4.57
N LEU A 75 -3.19 -0.42 3.91
CA LEU A 75 -4.32 0.49 4.06
C LEU A 75 -5.64 -0.14 3.56
N VAL A 76 -5.60 -0.80 2.40
CA VAL A 76 -6.75 -1.55 1.84
C VAL A 76 -7.20 -2.64 2.81
N CYS A 77 -6.28 -3.45 3.32
CA CYS A 77 -6.60 -4.50 4.29
C CYS A 77 -7.19 -3.95 5.58
N THR A 78 -6.62 -2.86 6.11
CA THR A 78 -7.11 -2.21 7.34
C THR A 78 -8.53 -1.66 7.17
N CYS A 79 -8.84 -1.17 5.97
CA CYS A 79 -10.13 -0.56 5.68
C CYS A 79 -11.17 -1.53 5.09
N ASN A 80 -10.82 -2.80 4.87
CA ASN A 80 -11.77 -3.81 4.37
C ASN A 80 -12.90 -4.12 5.35
N ASP A 81 -12.71 -3.83 6.64
CA ASP A 81 -13.73 -4.00 7.68
C ASP A 81 -14.77 -2.86 7.72
N ILE A 82 -14.58 -1.81 6.92
CA ILE A 82 -15.54 -0.70 6.83
C ILE A 82 -16.77 -1.17 6.05
N ASP A 83 -17.91 -1.23 6.74
CA ASP A 83 -19.20 -1.50 6.11
C ASP A 83 -19.52 -0.43 5.04
N CYS A 84 -19.49 -0.87 3.78
CA CYS A 84 -19.72 -0.06 2.60
C CYS A 84 -21.10 -0.31 1.97
N SER A 85 -22.02 -1.01 2.67
CA SER A 85 -23.36 -1.32 2.17
C SER A 85 -24.23 -0.08 1.97
N ASP A 86 -24.14 0.91 2.87
CA ASP A 86 -24.84 2.19 2.73
C ASP A 86 -24.07 3.16 1.81
N PRO A 87 -24.65 3.60 0.67
CA PRO A 87 -23.96 4.51 -0.25
C PRO A 87 -23.60 5.86 0.34
N GLY A 88 -24.45 6.43 1.20
CA GLY A 88 -24.23 7.74 1.82
C GLY A 88 -23.03 7.73 2.76
N ARG A 89 -23.02 6.76 3.68
CA ARG A 89 -21.90 6.49 4.60
C ARG A 89 -20.61 6.16 3.85
N ARG A 90 -20.68 5.37 2.77
CA ARG A 90 -19.52 5.05 1.93
C ARG A 90 -18.88 6.31 1.34
N VAL A 91 -19.69 7.26 0.82
CA VAL A 91 -19.20 8.54 0.31
C VAL A 91 -18.57 9.39 1.42
N GLN A 92 -19.23 9.48 2.58
CA GLN A 92 -18.71 10.23 3.73
C GLN A 92 -17.36 9.66 4.22
N CYS A 93 -17.27 8.35 4.43
CA CYS A 93 -16.02 7.67 4.80
C CYS A 93 -14.92 7.90 3.76
N SER A 94 -15.26 7.79 2.48
CA SER A 94 -14.30 8.04 1.40
C SER A 94 -13.79 9.48 1.40
N ASN A 95 -14.65 10.48 1.61
CA ASN A 95 -14.25 11.89 1.67
C ASN A 95 -13.39 12.18 2.89
N TYR A 96 -13.75 11.62 4.04
CA TYR A 96 -12.96 11.73 5.26
C TYR A 96 -11.54 11.16 5.08
N MET A 97 -11.44 9.96 4.52
CA MET A 97 -10.15 9.34 4.25
C MET A 97 -9.35 10.11 3.21
N LYS A 98 -10.00 10.64 2.17
CA LYS A 98 -9.35 11.49 1.16
C LYS A 98 -8.76 12.75 1.77
N HIS A 99 -9.48 13.38 2.69
CA HIS A 99 -8.96 14.55 3.40
C HIS A 99 -7.77 14.17 4.28
N ARG A 100 -7.87 13.08 5.05
CA ARG A 100 -6.77 12.61 5.91
C ARG A 100 -5.52 12.17 5.13
N GLY A 101 -5.69 11.54 3.98
CA GLY A 101 -4.61 11.03 3.16
C GLY A 101 -4.24 11.92 1.98
N ALA A 102 -4.53 13.23 2.06
CA ALA A 102 -4.21 14.18 1.00
C ALA A 102 -2.70 14.22 0.69
N ASP A 103 -1.86 14.17 1.72
CA ASP A 103 -0.40 14.11 1.56
C ASP A 103 0.05 12.83 0.87
N LEU A 104 -0.56 11.68 1.19
CA LEU A 104 -0.24 10.41 0.52
C LEU A 104 -0.55 10.49 -0.97
N THR A 105 -1.71 11.04 -1.33
CA THR A 105 -2.07 11.27 -2.75
C THR A 105 -1.10 12.21 -3.45
N ARG A 106 -0.67 13.28 -2.77
CA ARG A 106 0.33 14.23 -3.31
C ARG A 106 1.66 13.54 -3.57
N VAL A 107 2.21 12.85 -2.57
CA VAL A 107 3.50 12.13 -2.68
C VAL A 107 3.46 11.10 -3.80
N LEU A 108 2.38 10.32 -3.94
CA LEU A 108 2.25 9.35 -5.03
C LEU A 108 2.23 10.01 -6.42
N LYS A 109 1.57 11.17 -6.57
CA LYS A 109 1.58 11.94 -7.83
C LYS A 109 2.95 12.55 -8.14
N ASP A 110 3.66 13.01 -7.12
CA ASP A 110 5.03 13.53 -7.27
C ASP A 110 5.98 12.41 -7.73
N ILE A 111 5.83 11.20 -7.17
CA ILE A 111 6.56 10.00 -7.58
C ILE A 111 6.23 9.62 -9.03
N GLU A 112 4.94 9.55 -9.41
CA GLU A 112 4.52 9.27 -10.77
C GLU A 112 5.14 10.27 -11.76
N THR A 113 5.05 11.56 -11.45
CA THR A 113 5.62 12.65 -12.27
C THR A 113 7.13 12.52 -12.38
N PHE A 114 7.82 12.21 -11.28
CA PHE A 114 9.26 11.98 -11.27
C PHE A 114 9.64 10.85 -12.23
N ILE A 115 9.00 9.68 -12.12
CA ILE A 115 9.30 8.50 -12.94
C ILE A 115 9.01 8.79 -14.42
N LEU A 116 7.87 9.39 -14.74
CA LEU A 116 7.53 9.77 -16.12
C LEU A 116 8.55 10.75 -16.71
N THR A 117 9.05 11.68 -15.89
CA THR A 117 10.10 12.62 -16.30
C THR A 117 11.43 11.91 -16.57
N GLN A 118 11.77 10.88 -15.78
CA GLN A 118 12.98 10.07 -16.03
C GLN A 118 12.88 9.27 -17.33
N ASN A 119 11.67 8.78 -17.65
CA ASN A 119 11.42 8.03 -18.88
C ASN A 119 11.44 8.93 -20.14
N GLY A 120 11.51 10.26 -19.99
CA GLY A 120 11.56 11.21 -21.10
C GLY A 120 12.93 11.31 -21.79
N ALA A 121 12.93 11.48 -23.11
CA ALA A 121 14.13 11.49 -23.97
C ALA A 121 15.24 12.46 -23.51
N ALA A 122 14.87 13.65 -23.01
CA ALA A 122 15.82 14.67 -22.59
C ALA A 122 16.58 14.33 -21.28
N ARG A 123 15.99 13.53 -20.38
CA ARG A 123 16.69 13.03 -19.19
C ARG A 123 17.44 11.74 -19.49
N MET A 124 16.93 10.89 -20.39
CA MET A 124 17.67 9.73 -20.92
C MET A 124 19.01 10.15 -21.57
N PHE A 125 19.02 11.24 -22.34
CA PHE A 125 20.25 11.75 -22.94
C PHE A 125 21.26 12.24 -21.88
N ARG A 126 20.78 12.95 -20.85
CA ARG A 126 21.64 13.41 -19.74
C ARG A 126 22.19 12.25 -18.91
N TYR A 127 21.43 11.17 -18.73
CA TYR A 127 21.93 9.96 -18.07
C TYR A 127 23.15 9.37 -18.79
N ASN A 128 23.02 9.15 -20.11
CA ASN A 128 24.09 8.58 -20.91
C ASN A 128 25.36 9.44 -20.92
N LEU A 129 25.22 10.75 -20.70
CA LEU A 129 26.34 11.70 -20.71
C LEU A 129 26.99 11.93 -19.35
N TYR A 130 26.21 12.02 -18.28
CA TYR A 130 26.69 12.48 -16.98
C TYR A 130 26.65 11.41 -15.89
N GLY A 131 26.05 10.24 -16.14
CA GLY A 131 26.12 9.06 -15.28
C GLY A 131 25.58 9.23 -13.86
N GLN A 132 24.99 10.37 -13.52
CA GLN A 132 24.57 10.68 -12.15
C GLN A 132 23.06 10.52 -11.99
N TYR A 133 22.68 9.77 -10.94
CA TYR A 133 21.32 9.74 -10.43
C TYR A 133 21.23 9.82 -8.92
N ASP A 134 20.09 10.37 -8.53
CA ASP A 134 19.68 10.87 -7.24
C ASP A 134 19.09 9.74 -6.38
N HIS A 135 19.95 8.80 -5.96
CA HIS A 135 19.60 7.76 -4.97
C HIS A 135 18.95 8.38 -3.73
N THR A 136 19.45 9.56 -3.33
CA THR A 136 18.91 10.36 -2.24
C THR A 136 17.45 10.71 -2.46
N THR A 137 17.06 11.21 -3.64
CA THR A 137 15.65 11.51 -3.94
C THR A 137 14.75 10.27 -3.90
N ILE A 138 15.20 9.11 -4.39
CA ILE A 138 14.37 7.90 -4.30
C ILE A 138 14.21 7.43 -2.85
N HIS A 139 15.29 7.49 -2.06
CA HIS A 139 15.19 7.25 -0.61
C HIS A 139 14.26 8.24 0.09
N ASN A 140 14.33 9.53 -0.27
CA ASN A 140 13.44 10.55 0.25
C ASN A 140 11.97 10.28 -0.11
N PHE A 141 11.69 9.74 -1.30
CA PHE A 141 10.33 9.32 -1.66
C PHE A 141 9.84 8.14 -0.82
N ILE A 142 10.68 7.14 -0.55
CA ILE A 142 10.34 6.04 0.35
C ILE A 142 9.94 6.57 1.74
N SER A 143 10.78 7.44 2.32
CA SER A 143 10.48 8.06 3.62
C SER A 143 9.23 8.95 3.57
N SER A 144 9.02 9.69 2.47
CA SER A 144 7.86 10.56 2.30
C SER A 144 6.55 9.76 2.21
N VAL A 145 6.56 8.60 1.53
CA VAL A 145 5.40 7.70 1.48
C VAL A 145 5.04 7.23 2.89
N TYR A 146 6.03 6.83 3.68
CA TYR A 146 5.80 6.40 5.06
C TYR A 146 5.30 7.54 5.95
N GLN A 147 5.92 8.73 5.87
CA GLN A 147 5.50 9.89 6.64
C GLN A 147 4.06 10.30 6.30
N ALA A 148 3.69 10.23 5.01
CA ALA A 148 2.34 10.54 4.54
C ALA A 148 1.27 9.54 5.00
N LEU A 149 1.66 8.35 5.47
CA LEU A 149 0.76 7.38 6.09
C LEU A 149 0.45 7.67 7.55
N SER A 150 1.22 8.54 8.21
CA SER A 150 1.06 8.81 9.65
C SER A 150 -0.39 9.06 10.11
N PRO A 151 -1.29 9.70 9.34
CA PRO A 151 -2.70 9.88 9.75
C PRO A 151 -3.49 8.57 9.93
N PHE A 152 -2.98 7.46 9.38
CA PHE A 152 -3.57 6.12 9.44
C PHE A 152 -2.91 5.20 10.47
N SER A 153 -1.96 5.72 11.28
CA SER A 153 -1.25 4.94 12.31
C SER A 153 -0.62 3.65 11.77
N PRO A 154 0.29 3.75 10.77
CA PRO A 154 0.93 2.58 10.17
C PRO A 154 1.81 1.85 11.20
N PRO A 155 2.09 0.55 11.00
CA PRO A 155 3.14 -0.13 11.76
C PRO A 155 4.50 0.55 11.51
N PRO A 156 5.50 0.34 12.38
CA PRO A 156 6.86 0.84 12.17
C PRO A 156 7.38 0.53 10.76
N GLU A 157 8.17 1.44 10.17
CA GLU A 157 8.69 1.28 8.80
C GLU A 157 9.45 -0.04 8.61
N SER A 158 10.19 -0.49 9.64
CA SER A 158 10.89 -1.77 9.68
C SER A 158 9.98 -2.98 9.50
N ASP A 159 8.70 -2.84 9.87
CA ASP A 159 7.74 -3.93 9.98
C ASP A 159 6.75 -3.97 8.80
N ILE A 160 6.76 -2.95 7.93
CA ILE A 160 5.83 -2.85 6.79
C ILE A 160 5.88 -4.09 5.91
N THR A 161 7.08 -4.49 5.49
CA THR A 161 7.24 -5.63 4.58
C THR A 161 6.73 -6.92 5.21
N ASN A 162 7.05 -7.16 6.48
CA ASN A 162 6.59 -8.35 7.19
C ASN A 162 5.07 -8.32 7.40
N SER A 163 4.51 -7.17 7.75
CA SER A 163 3.08 -6.96 7.95
C SER A 163 2.29 -7.16 6.65
N ALA A 164 2.77 -6.57 5.55
CA ALA A 164 2.15 -6.71 4.23
C ALA A 164 2.22 -8.16 3.76
N ARG A 165 3.35 -8.85 3.95
CA ARG A 165 3.49 -10.27 3.62
C ARG A 165 2.55 -11.15 4.44
N MET A 166 2.46 -10.93 5.75
CA MET A 166 1.54 -11.66 6.62
C MET A 166 0.09 -11.48 6.16
N LEU A 167 -0.34 -10.23 5.94
CA LEU A 167 -1.69 -9.95 5.47
C LEU A 167 -1.95 -10.50 4.06
N ALA A 168 -0.96 -10.48 3.17
CA ALA A 168 -1.08 -11.09 1.85
C ALA A 168 -1.25 -12.60 1.95
N THR A 169 -0.48 -13.27 2.79
CA THR A 169 -0.62 -14.72 3.03
C THR A 169 -2.01 -15.06 3.58
N VAL A 170 -2.51 -14.30 4.55
CA VAL A 170 -3.80 -14.56 5.21
C VAL A 170 -5.00 -14.16 4.35
N SER A 171 -4.92 -13.03 3.64
CA SER A 171 -6.02 -12.47 2.87
C SER A 171 -6.15 -13.12 1.48
N LEU A 172 -5.04 -13.66 0.94
CA LEU A 172 -4.97 -14.23 -0.42
C LEU A 172 -4.83 -15.76 -0.41
N GLY A 173 -4.81 -16.42 0.76
CA GLY A 173 -4.83 -17.88 0.91
C GLY A 173 -5.27 -18.31 2.33
N LYS A 174 -6.31 -19.16 2.44
CA LYS A 174 -6.94 -19.68 3.69
C LYS A 174 -5.94 -20.03 4.83
N PRO A 175 -6.30 -19.92 6.15
CA PRO A 175 -7.52 -19.41 6.76
C PRO A 175 -7.30 -18.08 7.55
N LYS A 176 -8.37 -17.58 8.16
CA LYS A 176 -8.60 -16.19 8.61
C LYS A 176 -7.53 -15.72 9.60
N ALA A 177 -7.20 -14.42 9.57
CA ALA A 177 -6.29 -13.77 10.55
C ALA A 177 -6.63 -14.12 12.01
N ARG A 178 -7.93 -14.33 12.28
CA ARG A 178 -8.48 -14.78 13.56
C ARG A 178 -7.90 -16.11 14.06
N ASP A 179 -7.54 -17.03 13.19
CA ASP A 179 -7.06 -18.37 13.57
C ASP A 179 -5.60 -18.35 14.07
N TRP A 180 -4.82 -17.32 13.68
CA TRP A 180 -3.44 -17.15 14.14
C TRP A 180 -3.35 -16.38 15.47
N PHE A 181 -4.21 -15.38 15.68
CA PHE A 181 -4.26 -14.65 16.97
C PHE A 181 -4.94 -15.45 18.09
N ALA A 182 -5.66 -16.52 17.76
CA ALA A 182 -6.18 -17.48 18.74
C ALA A 182 -5.12 -18.48 19.23
N GLY A 183 -4.09 -18.77 18.43
CA GLY A 183 -3.02 -19.73 18.75
C GLY A 183 -2.00 -19.26 19.80
N ASN A 184 -1.93 -17.95 20.08
CA ASN A 184 -1.04 -17.39 21.10
C ASN A 184 -1.74 -17.00 22.42
N ARG A 185 -3.03 -17.31 22.59
CA ARG A 185 -3.73 -17.19 23.88
C ARG A 185 -3.69 -18.50 24.64
N SER A 186 -2.49 -18.93 25.02
CA SER A 186 -2.31 -19.96 26.04
C SER A 186 -1.09 -19.61 26.89
N GLN A 187 -1.14 -18.46 27.54
CA GLN A 187 -0.66 -18.29 28.92
C GLN A 187 -1.01 -16.89 29.47
N SER A 188 -1.71 -16.91 30.61
CA SER A 188 -1.89 -15.87 31.62
C SER A 188 -2.50 -14.50 31.25
N GLY A 189 -3.75 -14.29 31.69
CA GLY A 189 -4.16 -13.04 32.34
C GLY A 189 -4.81 -11.95 31.48
N GLN A 190 -6.12 -12.07 31.25
CA GLN A 190 -7.12 -11.03 30.91
C GLN A 190 -6.79 -9.93 29.86
N PRO A 191 -7.58 -9.78 28.78
CA PRO A 191 -7.63 -8.55 28.01
C PRO A 191 -8.74 -7.62 28.54
N ASN A 192 -8.38 -6.38 28.86
CA ASN A 192 -9.35 -5.28 28.94
C ASN A 192 -8.97 -4.24 27.89
N ILE A 193 -9.56 -4.33 26.70
CA ILE A 193 -9.60 -3.23 25.74
C ILE A 193 -11.08 -2.96 25.48
N SER A 194 -11.63 -2.07 26.30
CA SER A 194 -12.98 -1.55 26.18
C SER A 194 -13.09 -0.66 24.94
N PHE A 195 -13.82 -1.12 23.92
CA PHE A 195 -14.37 -0.26 22.88
C PHE A 195 -15.73 0.26 23.37
N TYR A 196 -15.71 1.39 24.06
CA TYR A 196 -16.89 2.23 24.29
C TYR A 196 -16.50 3.69 24.08
N VAL A 197 -16.98 4.30 23.00
CA VAL A 197 -17.70 5.58 23.09
C VAL A 197 -18.79 5.57 22.01
N TYR A 198 -20.02 5.37 22.46
CA TYR A 198 -21.24 5.78 21.77
C TYR A 198 -21.75 7.05 22.45
N MET A 199 -22.42 7.89 21.67
CA MET A 199 -23.37 8.96 22.04
C MET A 199 -22.81 10.34 22.46
N ALA A 200 -23.17 11.35 21.66
CA ALA A 200 -24.14 12.34 22.11
C ALA A 200 -25.01 12.80 20.94
N SER A 201 -26.13 12.10 20.74
CA SER A 201 -27.36 12.71 20.23
C SER A 201 -27.94 13.55 21.36
N SER A 202 -28.00 14.88 21.22
CA SER A 202 -28.87 15.71 22.04
C SER A 202 -30.17 15.96 21.27
N GLY A 203 -31.16 15.12 21.52
CA GLY A 203 -32.55 15.47 21.29
C GLY A 203 -33.00 16.46 22.35
N SER A 204 -33.65 17.54 21.93
CA SER A 204 -34.40 18.45 22.81
C SER A 204 -35.62 17.73 23.41
N PRO A 205 -35.93 17.92 24.71
CA PRO A 205 -37.22 17.56 25.25
C PRO A 205 -38.14 18.79 25.42
N HIS A 206 -39.36 18.61 24.90
CA HIS A 206 -40.67 19.10 25.34
C HIS A 206 -41.03 20.57 25.59
N SER A 207 -42.23 20.85 25.10
CA SER A 207 -43.16 21.95 25.33
C SER A 207 -43.40 22.31 26.80
N GLN A 208 -43.56 23.61 27.03
CA GLN A 208 -44.67 24.20 27.77
C GLN A 208 -45.21 25.39 26.97
#